data_AF-A0A0R2PR60-F1
#
_entry.id   AF-A0A0R2PR60-F1
#
_cell.length_a   1.000
_cell.length_b   1.000
_cell.length_c   1.000
_cell.angle_alpha   90.00
_cell.angle_beta   90.00
_cell.angle_gamma   90.00
#
_symmetry.space_group_name_H-M   'P 1'
#
loop_
_entity.id
_entity.type
_entity.pdbx_description
1 polymer ?
#
loop_
_entity_poly.entity_id
_entity_poly.type
_entity_poly.pdbx_seq_one_letter_code
_entity_poly.pdbx_strand_id
1 'polypeptide(L)'
;MQSKNLELIISQLEDLTLSLFPEILKIYEDKDFKTRHKKDGSPVTKADMLGHKLILKFLNKHYPDIPIVSEESFTQKGYKPAKEFWLVDPIDGTKEFVNRSGEFTTNIALIQNGHPVLGVVGAPAINKIWSGISSHTPKTTKLKAAASSSALKIVMSKSHQTVIDTAFLSYLDKNNVKISTISKGSSLKICVLADKKADIYPRFGPTLEWDIAAADAVLRAKGGGIFLIDSFEPLEYG
;
A
#
# COMPACT_ATOMS: atom_id res chain seq x y z
N MET A 1 -19.69 2.10 19.31
CA MET A 1 -19.58 1.43 18.01
C MET A 1 -18.59 0.31 18.19
N GLN A 2 -19.09 -0.92 18.20
CA GLN A 2 -18.31 -2.10 18.53
C GLN A 2 -17.22 -2.26 17.47
N SER A 3 -15.98 -2.14 17.93
CA SER A 3 -14.83 -2.89 17.43
C SER A 3 -15.27 -4.33 17.18
N LYS A 4 -15.81 -4.57 15.98
CA LYS A 4 -15.99 -5.90 15.40
C LYS A 4 -14.65 -6.60 15.56
N ASN A 5 -14.69 -7.89 15.85
CA ASN A 5 -13.51 -8.71 16.04
C ASN A 5 -12.56 -8.53 14.84
N LEU A 6 -11.54 -7.66 14.97
CA LEU A 6 -10.62 -7.31 13.87
C LEU A 6 -9.91 -8.56 13.34
N GLU A 7 -9.72 -9.56 14.19
CA GLU A 7 -9.18 -10.88 13.82
C GLU A 7 -10.11 -11.64 12.86
N LEU A 8 -11.43 -11.56 13.08
CA LEU A 8 -12.39 -12.16 12.14
C LEU A 8 -12.40 -11.39 10.83
N ILE A 9 -12.34 -10.06 10.89
CA ILE A 9 -12.32 -9.21 9.70
C ILE A 9 -11.07 -9.49 8.86
N ILE A 10 -9.89 -9.51 9.49
CA ILE A 10 -8.64 -9.69 8.75
C ILE A 10 -8.59 -11.05 8.09
N SER A 11 -9.00 -12.12 8.79
CA SER A 11 -9.07 -13.48 8.23
C SER A 11 -10.00 -13.54 7.02
N GLN A 12 -11.17 -12.89 7.09
CA GLN A 12 -12.09 -12.81 5.96
C GLN A 12 -11.53 -12.03 4.77
N LEU A 13 -10.76 -10.98 5.01
CA LEU A 13 -10.12 -10.19 3.96
C LEU A 13 -8.92 -10.91 3.35
N GLU A 14 -8.19 -11.71 4.12
CA GLU A 14 -7.16 -12.61 3.60
C GLU A 14 -7.78 -13.64 2.64
N ASP A 15 -8.86 -14.30 3.04
CA ASP A 15 -9.59 -15.26 2.20
C ASP A 15 -10.13 -14.61 0.93
N LEU A 16 -10.75 -13.42 1.06
CA LEU A 16 -11.18 -12.63 -0.09
C LEU A 16 -10.00 -12.35 -1.01
N THR A 17 -8.90 -11.84 -0.48
CA THR A 17 -7.72 -11.46 -1.27
C THR A 17 -7.10 -12.65 -2.00
N LEU A 18 -6.98 -13.80 -1.33
CA LEU A 18 -6.54 -15.05 -1.98
C LEU A 18 -7.47 -15.47 -3.11
N SER A 19 -8.78 -15.33 -2.92
CA SER A 19 -9.77 -15.69 -3.96
C SER A 19 -9.68 -14.83 -5.21
N LEU A 20 -9.14 -13.61 -5.11
CA LEU A 20 -8.92 -12.71 -6.25
C LEU A 20 -7.73 -13.12 -7.12
N PHE A 21 -6.72 -13.79 -6.55
CA PHE A 21 -5.47 -14.10 -7.23
C PHE A 21 -5.66 -14.83 -8.57
N PRO A 22 -6.39 -15.97 -8.65
CA PRO A 22 -6.54 -16.66 -9.93
C PRO A 22 -7.27 -15.82 -10.98
N GLU A 23 -8.24 -15.00 -10.58
CA GLU A 23 -9.00 -14.16 -11.51
C GLU A 23 -8.15 -12.99 -12.04
N ILE A 24 -7.35 -12.37 -11.17
CA ILE A 24 -6.38 -11.33 -11.55
C ILE A 24 -5.30 -11.91 -12.45
N LEU A 25 -4.72 -13.06 -12.09
CA LEU A 25 -3.66 -13.72 -12.86
C LEU A 25 -4.15 -14.17 -14.23
N LYS A 26 -5.40 -14.64 -14.36
CA LYS A 26 -6.01 -14.97 -15.64
C LYS A 26 -6.04 -13.77 -16.60
N ILE A 27 -6.39 -12.59 -16.10
CA ILE A 27 -6.38 -11.36 -16.90
C ILE A 27 -4.95 -10.91 -17.17
N TYR A 28 -4.08 -11.02 -16.17
CA TYR A 28 -2.67 -10.70 -16.32
C TYR A 28 -2.08 -11.56 -17.43
N GLU A 29 -2.23 -12.87 -17.44
CA GLU A 29 -1.65 -13.80 -18.43
C GLU A 29 -2.24 -13.70 -19.85
N ASP A 30 -3.42 -13.10 -20.01
CA ASP A 30 -4.05 -12.85 -21.31
C ASP A 30 -3.17 -11.90 -22.16
N LYS A 31 -2.61 -12.40 -23.26
CA LYS A 31 -1.72 -11.62 -24.13
C LYS A 31 -2.44 -10.50 -24.89
N ASP A 32 -3.76 -10.58 -25.00
CA ASP A 32 -4.59 -9.65 -25.76
C ASP A 32 -5.38 -8.69 -24.85
N PHE A 33 -5.06 -8.64 -23.54
CA PHE A 33 -5.75 -7.72 -22.65
C PHE A 33 -5.52 -6.27 -23.10
N LYS A 34 -6.61 -5.51 -23.14
CA LYS A 34 -6.59 -4.09 -23.54
C LYS A 34 -6.54 -3.20 -22.31
N THR A 35 -5.59 -2.29 -22.29
CA THR A 35 -5.52 -1.19 -21.32
C THR A 35 -6.44 -0.06 -21.78
N ARG A 36 -7.18 0.54 -20.85
CA ARG A 36 -7.88 1.81 -21.05
C ARG A 36 -7.16 2.90 -20.25
N HIS A 37 -7.48 4.16 -20.50
CA HIS A 37 -6.95 5.27 -19.73
C HIS A 37 -8.08 6.00 -19.02
N LYS A 38 -7.87 6.35 -17.75
CA LYS A 38 -8.76 7.24 -16.98
C LYS A 38 -8.62 8.67 -17.50
N LYS A 39 -9.48 9.58 -17.01
CA LYS A 39 -9.49 10.99 -17.45
C LYS A 39 -8.16 11.73 -17.19
N ASP A 40 -7.44 11.31 -16.16
CA ASP A 40 -6.13 11.86 -15.78
C ASP A 40 -4.96 11.19 -16.55
N GLY A 41 -5.24 10.27 -17.48
CA GLY A 41 -4.24 9.57 -18.28
C GLY A 41 -3.61 8.36 -17.59
N SER A 42 -4.01 8.01 -16.36
CA SER A 42 -3.56 6.78 -15.73
C SER A 42 -4.16 5.53 -16.41
N PRO A 43 -3.40 4.42 -16.53
CA PRO A 43 -3.94 3.19 -17.11
C PRO A 43 -4.94 2.53 -16.15
N VAL A 44 -5.92 1.83 -16.71
CA VAL A 44 -6.85 0.96 -16.00
C VAL A 44 -7.11 -0.29 -16.84
N THR A 45 -7.17 -1.46 -16.21
CA THR A 45 -7.37 -2.73 -16.89
C THR A 45 -8.68 -3.40 -16.47
N LYS A 46 -8.98 -4.55 -17.09
CA LYS A 46 -10.10 -5.39 -16.65
C LYS A 46 -9.88 -5.94 -15.24
N ALA A 47 -8.63 -6.08 -14.80
CA ALA A 47 -8.30 -6.60 -13.47
C ALA A 47 -8.70 -5.61 -12.38
N ASP A 48 -8.44 -4.32 -12.58
CA ASP A 48 -8.81 -3.24 -11.64
C ASP A 48 -10.32 -3.24 -11.41
N MET A 49 -11.11 -3.24 -12.49
CA MET A 49 -12.58 -3.24 -12.42
C MET A 49 -13.16 -4.54 -11.83
N LEU A 50 -12.54 -5.68 -12.11
CA LEU A 50 -12.95 -6.96 -11.54
C LEU A 50 -12.69 -6.98 -10.03
N GLY A 51 -11.47 -6.64 -9.61
CA GLY A 51 -11.08 -6.53 -8.20
C GLY A 51 -12.00 -5.57 -7.46
N HIS A 52 -12.21 -4.38 -8.02
CA HIS A 52 -13.16 -3.39 -7.50
C HIS A 52 -14.54 -3.99 -7.25
N LYS A 53 -15.13 -4.62 -8.27
CA LYS A 53 -16.48 -5.19 -8.17
C LYS A 53 -16.58 -6.28 -7.10
N LEU A 54 -15.59 -7.18 -7.03
CA LEU A 54 -15.61 -8.30 -6.09
C LEU A 54 -15.38 -7.83 -4.65
N ILE A 55 -14.44 -6.91 -4.44
CA ILE A 55 -14.15 -6.33 -3.11
C ILE A 55 -15.36 -5.54 -2.62
N LEU A 56 -15.92 -4.64 -3.42
CA LEU A 56 -17.11 -3.88 -3.02
C LEU A 56 -18.30 -4.78 -2.76
N LYS A 57 -18.52 -5.82 -3.58
CA LYS A 57 -19.61 -6.79 -3.33
C LYS A 57 -19.44 -7.47 -1.98
N PHE A 58 -18.21 -7.87 -1.63
CA PHE A 58 -17.90 -8.48 -0.35
C PHE A 58 -18.14 -7.49 0.81
N LEU A 59 -17.53 -6.31 0.74
CA LEU A 59 -17.62 -5.30 1.80
C LEU A 59 -19.06 -4.82 2.02
N ASN A 60 -19.82 -4.54 0.96
CA ASN A 60 -21.23 -4.15 1.10
C ASN A 60 -22.11 -5.27 1.68
N LYS A 61 -21.78 -6.55 1.43
CA LYS A 61 -22.54 -7.68 1.96
C LYS A 61 -22.25 -7.92 3.44
N HIS A 62 -20.98 -7.85 3.85
CA HIS A 62 -20.54 -8.23 5.19
C HIS A 62 -20.40 -7.06 6.16
N TYR A 63 -20.18 -5.85 5.64
CA TYR A 63 -19.92 -4.61 6.39
C TYR A 63 -20.69 -3.41 5.81
N PRO A 64 -22.03 -3.51 5.63
CA PRO A 64 -22.83 -2.48 4.94
C PRO A 64 -22.80 -1.10 5.60
N ASP A 65 -22.51 -1.03 6.91
CA ASP A 65 -22.51 0.22 7.67
C ASP A 65 -21.21 1.03 7.53
N ILE A 66 -20.17 0.47 6.91
CA ILE A 66 -18.86 1.11 6.76
C ILE A 66 -18.73 1.59 5.30
N PRO A 67 -18.65 2.92 5.05
CA PRO A 67 -18.46 3.47 3.71
C PRO A 67 -17.20 2.94 3.03
N ILE A 68 -17.22 2.89 1.70
CA ILE A 68 -16.08 2.41 0.90
C ILE A 68 -15.57 3.55 0.03
N VAL A 69 -14.27 3.82 0.16
CA VAL A 69 -13.49 4.65 -0.74
C VAL A 69 -12.62 3.72 -1.57
N SER A 70 -12.84 3.70 -2.89
CA SER A 70 -12.06 2.88 -3.81
C SER A 70 -11.54 3.73 -4.95
N GLU A 71 -10.29 3.51 -5.36
CA GLU A 71 -9.66 4.20 -6.48
C GLU A 71 -10.57 4.26 -7.72
N GLU A 72 -11.24 3.15 -8.05
CA GLU A 72 -12.02 3.03 -9.29
C GLU A 72 -13.38 3.74 -9.26
N SER A 73 -13.81 4.26 -8.12
CA SER A 73 -15.12 4.92 -7.98
C SER A 73 -15.11 6.21 -7.16
N PHE A 74 -13.97 6.61 -6.62
CA PHE A 74 -13.88 7.77 -5.74
C PHE A 74 -14.09 9.10 -6.49
N THR A 75 -14.65 10.09 -5.79
CA THR A 75 -14.81 11.46 -6.29
C THR A 75 -14.53 12.46 -5.17
N GLN A 76 -13.55 13.35 -5.38
CA GLN A 76 -13.11 14.32 -4.35
C GLN A 76 -14.16 15.40 -4.02
N LYS A 77 -14.99 15.80 -5.00
CA LYS A 77 -15.84 16.99 -4.89
C LYS A 77 -16.87 16.84 -3.77
N GLY A 78 -16.69 17.59 -2.67
CA GLY A 78 -17.57 17.58 -1.51
C GLY A 78 -17.40 16.37 -0.59
N TYR A 79 -16.35 15.56 -0.80
CA TYR A 79 -16.04 14.43 0.07
C TYR A 79 -15.65 14.92 1.46
N LYS A 80 -16.21 14.25 2.48
CA LYS A 80 -15.81 14.38 3.88
C LYS A 80 -15.59 12.97 4.41
N PRO A 81 -14.41 12.64 4.94
CA PRO A 81 -14.15 11.31 5.45
C PRO A 81 -15.08 10.99 6.61
N ALA A 82 -15.65 9.79 6.57
CA ALA A 82 -16.27 9.22 7.75
C ALA A 82 -15.20 8.93 8.81
N LYS A 83 -15.61 8.83 10.09
CA LYS A 83 -14.68 8.40 11.14
C LYS A 83 -14.21 6.96 10.94
N GLU A 84 -14.99 6.14 10.26
CA GLU A 84 -14.65 4.76 9.93
C GLU A 84 -15.01 4.51 8.46
N PHE A 85 -14.06 4.04 7.66
CA PHE A 85 -14.27 3.74 6.24
C PHE A 85 -13.26 2.71 5.72
N TRP A 86 -13.65 1.99 4.68
CA TRP A 86 -12.75 1.16 3.89
C TRP A 86 -12.00 2.00 2.87
N LEU A 87 -10.72 1.74 2.71
CA LEU A 87 -9.89 2.31 1.67
C LEU A 87 -9.32 1.18 0.80
N VAL A 88 -9.61 1.23 -0.50
CA VAL A 88 -9.38 0.11 -1.41
C VAL A 88 -8.68 0.55 -2.69
N ASP A 89 -7.55 -0.08 -2.96
CA ASP A 89 -6.93 -0.12 -4.28
C ASP A 89 -7.01 -1.56 -4.81
N PRO A 90 -7.83 -1.83 -5.84
CA PRO A 90 -7.95 -3.16 -6.41
C PRO A 90 -6.64 -3.69 -7.03
N ILE A 91 -5.88 -2.83 -7.70
CA ILE A 91 -4.63 -3.14 -8.42
C ILE A 91 -3.70 -1.92 -8.36
N ASP A 92 -2.95 -1.81 -7.26
CA ASP A 92 -1.84 -0.86 -7.17
C ASP A 92 -0.70 -1.37 -8.04
N GLY A 93 -0.06 -0.44 -8.75
CA GLY A 93 0.94 -0.76 -9.75
C GLY A 93 0.32 -1.17 -11.09
N THR A 94 -0.71 -0.49 -11.56
CA THR A 94 -1.30 -0.74 -12.89
C THR A 94 -0.25 -0.63 -14.01
N LYS A 95 0.76 0.24 -13.86
CA LYS A 95 1.90 0.29 -14.80
C LYS A 95 2.73 -1.00 -14.74
N GLU A 96 3.00 -1.49 -13.55
CA GLU A 96 3.70 -2.75 -13.29
C GLU A 96 2.93 -3.96 -13.82
N PHE A 97 1.60 -3.92 -13.76
CA PHE A 97 0.69 -4.89 -14.37
C PHE A 97 0.78 -4.85 -15.90
N VAL A 98 0.66 -3.65 -16.50
CA VAL A 98 0.76 -3.46 -17.97
C VAL A 98 2.13 -3.89 -18.49
N ASN A 99 3.20 -3.54 -17.78
CA ASN A 99 4.58 -3.84 -18.17
C ASN A 99 5.02 -5.28 -17.83
N ARG A 100 4.11 -6.13 -17.37
CA ARG A 100 4.37 -7.54 -17.03
C ARG A 100 5.51 -7.76 -16.03
N SER A 101 5.66 -6.84 -15.08
CA SER A 101 6.75 -6.90 -14.11
C SER A 101 6.48 -7.82 -12.91
N GLY A 102 5.22 -8.20 -12.68
CA GLY A 102 4.79 -8.98 -11.52
C GLY A 102 4.77 -8.20 -10.20
N GLU A 103 5.01 -6.89 -10.21
CA GLU A 103 5.10 -6.06 -9.00
C GLU A 103 3.86 -5.17 -8.81
N PHE A 104 2.69 -5.80 -8.71
CA PHE A 104 1.39 -5.16 -8.46
C PHE A 104 0.69 -5.83 -7.27
N THR A 105 -0.22 -5.11 -6.61
CA THR A 105 -0.89 -5.59 -5.41
C THR A 105 -2.36 -5.19 -5.33
N THR A 106 -3.14 -5.92 -4.53
CA THR A 106 -4.46 -5.50 -4.06
C THR A 106 -4.31 -4.98 -2.63
N ASN A 107 -4.85 -3.80 -2.32
CA ASN A 107 -4.75 -3.15 -1.01
C ASN A 107 -6.15 -2.92 -0.44
N ILE A 108 -6.40 -3.43 0.76
CA ILE A 108 -7.64 -3.24 1.50
C ILE A 108 -7.30 -2.79 2.92
N ALA A 109 -7.74 -1.61 3.32
CA ALA A 109 -7.51 -1.06 4.65
C ALA A 109 -8.81 -0.64 5.31
N LEU A 110 -8.91 -0.84 6.63
CA LEU A 110 -9.92 -0.21 7.47
C LEU A 110 -9.31 1.00 8.16
N ILE A 111 -9.86 2.18 7.90
CA ILE A 111 -9.48 3.42 8.57
C ILE A 111 -10.44 3.68 9.73
N GLN A 112 -9.92 4.02 10.89
CA GLN A 112 -10.69 4.53 12.04
C GLN A 112 -10.00 5.76 12.61
N ASN A 113 -10.74 6.87 12.72
CA ASN A 113 -10.29 8.18 13.19
C ASN A 113 -8.96 8.62 12.55
N GLY A 114 -8.85 8.46 11.23
CA GLY A 114 -7.66 8.81 10.47
C GLY A 114 -6.48 7.84 10.57
N HIS A 115 -6.66 6.68 11.21
CA HIS A 115 -5.60 5.68 11.36
C HIS A 115 -5.97 4.35 10.69
N PRO A 116 -5.04 3.69 9.99
CA PRO A 116 -5.29 2.38 9.38
C PRO A 116 -5.17 1.30 10.46
N VAL A 117 -6.31 0.86 10.99
CA VAL A 117 -6.37 -0.09 12.12
C VAL A 117 -6.21 -1.54 11.67
N LEU A 118 -6.44 -1.81 10.38
CA LEU A 118 -6.28 -3.12 9.76
C LEU A 118 -5.92 -2.93 8.29
N GLY A 119 -5.03 -3.76 7.76
CA GLY A 119 -4.72 -3.78 6.33
C GLY A 119 -4.37 -5.17 5.84
N VAL A 120 -4.74 -5.44 4.58
CA VAL A 120 -4.36 -6.62 3.81
C VAL A 120 -3.79 -6.16 2.47
N VAL A 121 -2.59 -6.66 2.15
CA VAL A 121 -1.91 -6.47 0.87
C VAL A 121 -1.71 -7.84 0.22
N GLY A 122 -2.31 -8.05 -0.95
CA GLY A 122 -2.13 -9.26 -1.74
C GLY A 122 -1.26 -9.03 -2.96
N ALA A 123 -0.28 -9.90 -3.21
CA ALA A 123 0.58 -9.86 -4.39
C ALA A 123 0.40 -11.16 -5.21
N PRO A 124 -0.51 -11.17 -6.21
CA PRO A 124 -0.87 -12.39 -6.93
C PRO A 124 0.32 -13.06 -7.64
N ALA A 125 1.17 -12.27 -8.31
CA ALA A 125 2.29 -12.79 -9.12
C ALA A 125 3.37 -13.53 -8.30
N ILE A 126 3.42 -13.31 -6.99
CA ILE A 126 4.34 -14.02 -6.07
C ILE A 126 3.58 -14.86 -5.04
N ASN A 127 2.27 -15.02 -5.21
CA ASN A 127 1.37 -15.76 -4.32
C ASN A 127 1.60 -15.46 -2.83
N LYS A 128 1.61 -14.18 -2.46
CA LYS A 128 1.88 -13.75 -1.08
C LYS A 128 0.84 -12.74 -0.59
N ILE A 129 0.48 -12.88 0.69
CA ILE A 129 -0.32 -11.90 1.43
C ILE A 129 0.49 -11.36 2.60
N TRP A 130 0.33 -10.07 2.86
CA TRP A 130 0.67 -9.44 4.12
C TRP A 130 -0.60 -8.91 4.76
N SER A 131 -0.69 -9.08 6.07
CA SER A 131 -1.83 -8.61 6.84
C SER A 131 -1.33 -8.09 8.20
N GLY A 132 -2.02 -7.10 8.74
CA GLY A 132 -1.72 -6.58 10.06
C GLY A 132 -2.89 -5.84 10.68
N ILE A 133 -3.07 -6.05 11.98
CA ILE A 133 -3.92 -5.23 12.85
C ILE A 133 -3.00 -4.28 13.62
N SER A 134 -3.28 -2.98 13.51
CA SER A 134 -2.54 -1.94 14.20
C SER A 134 -3.45 -1.23 15.19
N SER A 135 -3.27 -1.51 16.48
CA SER A 135 -3.99 -0.84 17.57
C SER A 135 -3.32 0.44 18.06
N HIS A 136 -2.15 0.79 17.52
CA HIS A 136 -1.32 1.89 18.02
C HIS A 136 -0.97 2.88 16.91
N THR A 137 -0.94 4.16 17.30
CA THR A 137 -0.28 5.20 16.50
C THR A 137 1.24 5.00 16.65
N PRO A 138 2.00 4.84 15.55
CA PRO A 138 3.43 4.66 15.62
C PRO A 138 4.06 5.90 16.26
N LYS A 139 5.00 5.70 17.17
CA LYS A 139 5.72 6.80 17.82
C LYS A 139 7.13 6.86 17.30
N THR A 140 7.60 8.07 17.01
CA THR A 140 9.02 8.31 16.80
C THR A 140 9.73 8.10 18.14
N THR A 141 10.34 6.94 18.32
CA THR A 141 11.35 6.80 19.36
C THR A 141 12.63 7.41 18.79
N LYS A 142 13.31 8.26 19.56
CA LYS A 142 14.70 8.58 19.27
C LYS A 142 15.50 7.28 19.39
N LEU A 143 15.57 6.53 18.31
CA LEU A 143 16.50 5.43 18.18
C LEU A 143 17.88 6.07 18.34
N LYS A 144 18.59 5.71 19.42
CA LYS A 144 20.04 5.89 19.42
C LYS A 144 20.50 5.22 18.14
N ALA A 145 21.11 5.98 17.23
CA ALA A 145 21.71 5.41 16.04
C ALA A 145 22.62 4.29 16.52
N ALA A 146 22.17 3.05 16.38
CA ALA A 146 23.04 1.92 16.60
C ALA A 146 24.14 2.14 15.57
N ALA A 147 25.39 2.19 16.04
CA ALA A 147 26.55 2.22 15.16
C ALA A 147 26.60 0.87 14.43
N SER A 148 25.69 0.65 13.50
CA SER A 148 25.66 -0.52 12.66
C SER A 148 26.63 -0.25 11.53
N SER A 149 27.65 -1.09 11.43
CA SER A 149 28.59 -1.11 10.31
C SER A 149 27.96 -1.61 9.00
N SER A 150 26.70 -2.06 9.05
CA SER A 150 25.94 -2.51 7.88
C SER A 150 25.47 -1.35 7.02
N ALA A 151 25.42 -1.56 5.70
CA ALA A 151 24.83 -0.60 4.79
C ALA A 151 23.35 -0.35 5.13
N LEU A 152 22.92 0.90 5.12
CA LEU A 152 21.52 1.29 5.19
C LEU A 152 20.79 0.80 3.93
N LYS A 153 19.76 -0.01 4.10
CA LYS A 153 18.96 -0.60 3.01
C LYS A 153 17.78 0.31 2.68
N ILE A 154 17.82 0.91 1.51
CA ILE A 154 16.84 1.91 1.06
C ILE A 154 15.97 1.29 -0.02
N VAL A 155 14.65 1.34 0.15
CA VAL A 155 13.71 0.96 -0.90
C VAL A 155 13.51 2.15 -1.84
N MET A 156 13.57 1.90 -3.15
CA MET A 156 13.32 2.90 -4.19
C MET A 156 12.19 2.47 -5.11
N SER A 157 11.52 3.44 -5.73
CA SER A 157 10.55 3.17 -6.78
C SER A 157 11.24 2.65 -8.05
N LYS A 158 10.66 1.61 -8.64
CA LYS A 158 11.10 1.08 -9.95
C LYS A 158 10.69 1.99 -11.11
N SER A 159 9.51 2.59 -11.01
CA SER A 159 8.83 3.27 -12.12
C SER A 159 8.86 4.80 -12.02
N HIS A 160 9.27 5.34 -10.86
CA HIS A 160 9.22 6.78 -10.58
C HIS A 160 10.42 7.23 -9.75
N GLN A 161 11.60 7.25 -10.37
CA GLN A 161 12.77 7.90 -9.80
C GLN A 161 12.84 9.33 -10.31
N THR A 162 13.01 10.26 -9.38
CA THR A 162 13.06 11.70 -9.61
C THR A 162 14.46 12.23 -9.34
N VAL A 163 14.71 13.48 -9.74
CA VAL A 163 15.96 14.18 -9.39
C VAL A 163 16.14 14.28 -7.86
N ILE A 164 15.04 14.36 -7.10
CA ILE A 164 15.07 14.40 -5.63
C ILE A 164 15.58 13.07 -5.06
N ASP A 165 15.17 11.94 -5.64
CA ASP A 165 15.66 10.62 -5.24
C ASP A 165 17.18 10.51 -5.43
N THR A 166 17.68 10.92 -6.60
CA THR A 166 19.12 10.95 -6.88
C THR A 166 19.86 11.92 -5.94
N ALA A 167 19.28 13.09 -5.66
CA ALA A 167 19.86 14.07 -4.74
C ALA A 167 19.94 13.52 -3.30
N PHE A 168 18.92 12.80 -2.84
CA PHE A 168 18.90 12.15 -1.53
C PHE A 168 19.99 11.08 -1.40
N LEU A 169 20.12 10.19 -2.38
CA LEU A 169 21.18 9.18 -2.39
C LEU A 169 22.57 9.83 -2.44
N SER A 170 22.73 10.88 -3.25
CA SER A 170 23.98 11.66 -3.33
C SER A 170 24.31 12.36 -2.01
N TYR A 171 23.31 12.84 -1.28
CA TYR A 171 23.48 13.44 0.04
C TYR A 171 23.99 12.41 1.05
N LEU A 172 23.43 11.20 1.06
CA LEU A 172 23.88 10.12 1.95
C LEU A 172 25.33 9.72 1.66
N ASP A 173 25.67 9.57 0.38
CA ASP A 173 27.03 9.24 -0.06
C ASP A 173 28.05 10.31 0.35
N LYS A 174 27.73 11.60 0.12
CA LYS A 174 28.57 12.74 0.57
C LYS A 174 28.79 12.79 2.07
N ASN A 175 27.87 12.24 2.86
CA ASN A 175 27.98 12.14 4.31
C ASN A 175 28.56 10.79 4.79
N ASN A 176 29.19 10.02 3.89
CA ASN A 176 29.82 8.73 4.16
C ASN A 176 28.85 7.68 4.76
N VAL A 177 27.56 7.77 4.44
CA VAL A 177 26.58 6.74 4.83
C VAL A 177 26.67 5.61 3.81
N LYS A 178 27.10 4.42 4.25
CA LYS A 178 27.09 3.23 3.41
C LYS A 178 25.64 2.85 3.10
N ILE A 179 25.27 2.80 1.83
CA ILE A 179 23.89 2.48 1.38
C ILE A 179 23.84 1.26 0.48
N SER A 180 22.67 0.62 0.43
CA SER A 180 22.29 -0.35 -0.59
C SER A 180 20.84 -0.14 -0.97
N THR A 181 20.50 -0.27 -2.24
CA THR A 181 19.15 0.03 -2.74
C THR A 181 18.41 -1.22 -3.16
N ILE A 182 17.11 -1.29 -2.85
CA ILE A 182 16.19 -2.32 -3.30
C ILE A 182 15.07 -1.65 -4.10
N SER A 183 14.89 -2.02 -5.36
CA SER A 183 13.84 -1.46 -6.21
C SER A 183 12.58 -2.32 -6.17
N LYS A 184 11.42 -1.71 -5.94
CA LYS A 184 10.10 -2.38 -5.99
C LYS A 184 9.00 -1.50 -6.58
N GLY A 185 8.07 -2.11 -7.30
CA GLY A 185 6.78 -1.52 -7.70
C GLY A 185 5.75 -1.53 -6.56
N SER A 186 4.66 -0.75 -6.69
CA SER A 186 3.47 -0.85 -5.82
C SER A 186 3.74 -0.74 -4.29
N SER A 187 2.81 -1.14 -3.45
CA SER A 187 2.89 -1.18 -1.99
C SER A 187 3.88 -2.25 -1.48
N LEU A 188 4.42 -3.10 -2.38
CA LEU A 188 5.55 -3.99 -2.07
C LEU A 188 6.75 -3.24 -1.50
N LYS A 189 6.91 -1.95 -1.84
CA LYS A 189 7.93 -1.09 -1.25
C LYS A 189 7.83 -1.03 0.28
N ILE A 190 6.61 -0.93 0.80
CA ILE A 190 6.32 -0.91 2.24
C ILE A 190 6.36 -2.33 2.80
N CYS A 191 5.85 -3.34 2.07
CA CYS A 191 5.88 -4.73 2.52
C CYS A 191 7.30 -5.28 2.74
N VAL A 192 8.30 -4.81 1.97
CA VAL A 192 9.71 -5.16 2.17
C VAL A 192 10.25 -4.61 3.50
N LEU A 193 9.77 -3.46 3.96
CA LEU A 193 10.08 -2.94 5.30
C LEU A 193 9.43 -3.81 6.38
N ALA A 194 8.16 -4.19 6.20
CA ALA A 194 7.46 -5.07 7.13
C ALA A 194 8.11 -6.47 7.24
N ASP A 195 8.68 -6.97 6.14
CA ASP A 195 9.52 -8.19 6.09
C ASP A 195 10.91 -8.00 6.74
N LYS A 196 11.26 -6.80 7.22
CA LYS A 196 12.60 -6.42 7.75
C LYS A 196 13.75 -6.63 6.75
N LYS A 197 13.45 -6.52 5.46
CA LYS A 197 14.42 -6.66 4.37
C LYS A 197 15.04 -5.34 3.95
N ALA A 198 14.44 -4.22 4.34
CA ALA A 198 14.96 -2.87 4.18
C ALA A 198 14.73 -2.04 5.45
N ASP A 199 15.41 -0.90 5.54
CA ASP A 199 15.39 -0.03 6.71
C ASP A 199 14.49 1.20 6.49
N ILE A 200 14.56 1.83 5.32
CA ILE A 200 13.75 3.02 5.00
C ILE A 200 13.23 2.99 3.55
N TYR A 201 12.09 3.65 3.34
CA TYR A 201 11.53 3.96 2.02
C TYR A 201 11.19 5.45 1.97
N PRO A 202 12.11 6.32 1.49
CA PRO A 202 11.80 7.71 1.25
C PRO A 202 10.89 7.84 0.02
N ARG A 203 9.83 8.63 0.12
CA ARG A 203 8.92 8.92 -0.99
C ARG A 203 8.68 10.43 -1.07
N PHE A 204 9.27 11.04 -2.11
CA PHE A 204 9.19 12.49 -2.34
C PHE A 204 8.17 12.89 -3.42
N GLY A 205 7.56 11.91 -4.09
CA GLY A 205 6.55 12.12 -5.13
C GLY A 205 5.13 11.89 -4.61
N PRO A 206 4.11 12.39 -5.35
CA PRO A 206 2.71 12.20 -4.98
C PRO A 206 2.38 10.72 -4.86
N THR A 207 1.50 10.40 -3.91
CA THR A 207 1.00 9.04 -3.62
C THR A 207 -0.44 9.18 -3.15
N LEU A 208 -1.31 8.26 -3.52
CA LEU A 208 -2.69 8.27 -3.08
C LEU A 208 -2.83 7.43 -1.81
N GLU A 209 -3.80 7.77 -0.98
CA GLU A 209 -3.96 7.13 0.33
C GLU A 209 -4.20 5.61 0.21
N TRP A 210 -4.96 5.19 -0.81
CA TRP A 210 -5.28 3.79 -1.07
C TRP A 210 -4.07 2.95 -1.51
N ASP A 211 -3.01 3.57 -2.05
CA ASP A 211 -1.75 2.91 -2.42
C ASP A 211 -0.94 2.46 -1.18
N ILE A 212 -1.18 3.08 -0.02
CA ILE A 212 -0.31 2.99 1.16
C ILE A 212 -0.99 2.54 2.44
N ALA A 213 -2.28 2.81 2.63
CA ALA A 213 -2.97 2.56 3.91
C ALA A 213 -2.90 1.10 4.37
N ALA A 214 -3.11 0.16 3.45
CA ALA A 214 -3.09 -1.26 3.79
C ALA A 214 -1.69 -1.71 4.23
N ALA A 215 -0.67 -1.30 3.48
CA ALA A 215 0.71 -1.62 3.79
C ALA A 215 1.23 -0.86 5.04
N ASP A 216 0.70 0.32 5.34
CA ASP A 216 0.98 1.04 6.59
C ASP A 216 0.44 0.27 7.80
N ALA A 217 -0.81 -0.22 7.77
CA ALA A 217 -1.33 -1.07 8.84
C ALA A 217 -0.47 -2.33 9.05
N VAL A 218 -0.03 -2.97 7.97
CA VAL A 218 0.92 -4.10 8.01
C VAL A 218 2.23 -3.68 8.67
N LEU A 219 2.82 -2.56 8.26
CA LEU A 219 4.09 -2.07 8.79
C LEU A 219 3.99 -1.71 10.28
N ARG A 220 2.91 -1.02 10.68
CA ARG A 220 2.63 -0.67 12.08
C ARG A 220 2.45 -1.90 12.96
N ALA A 221 1.76 -2.93 12.48
CA ALA A 221 1.63 -4.21 13.17
C ALA A 221 2.98 -4.93 13.37
N LYS A 222 4.02 -4.56 12.61
CA LYS A 222 5.41 -5.06 12.77
C LYS A 222 6.33 -4.09 13.50
N GLY A 223 5.81 -2.99 14.04
CA GLY A 223 6.55 -1.99 14.82
C GLY A 223 7.20 -0.88 14.00
N GLY A 224 6.89 -0.76 12.71
CA GLY A 224 7.27 0.38 11.88
C GLY A 224 6.18 1.46 11.82
N GLY A 225 6.30 2.36 10.86
CA GLY A 225 5.26 3.35 10.55
C GLY A 225 5.68 4.26 9.40
N ILE A 226 4.71 4.99 8.85
CA ILE A 226 4.92 6.04 7.85
C ILE A 226 4.76 7.39 8.53
N PHE A 227 5.69 8.31 8.25
CA PHE A 227 5.76 9.63 8.87
C PHE A 227 5.88 10.70 7.80
N LEU A 228 5.27 11.86 8.05
CA LEU A 228 5.46 13.04 7.24
C LEU A 228 6.89 13.55 7.41
N ILE A 229 7.56 13.85 6.31
CA ILE A 229 8.98 14.23 6.29
C ILE A 229 9.24 15.51 7.11
N ASP A 230 8.31 16.47 7.05
CA ASP A 230 8.51 17.80 7.65
C ASP A 230 8.22 17.84 9.15
N SER A 231 7.19 17.11 9.60
CA SER A 231 6.74 17.14 10.99
C SER A 231 7.18 15.93 11.81
N PHE A 232 7.58 14.84 11.16
CA PHE A 232 7.76 13.52 11.76
C PHE A 232 6.51 12.98 12.47
N GLU A 233 5.35 13.58 12.20
CA GLU A 233 4.07 13.07 12.67
C GLU A 233 3.67 11.84 11.84
N PRO A 234 3.03 10.84 12.45
CA PRO A 234 2.46 9.71 11.74
C PRO A 234 1.52 10.16 10.63
N LEU A 235 1.56 9.45 9.50
CA LEU A 235 0.62 9.71 8.41
C LEU A 235 -0.82 9.38 8.86
N GLU A 236 -1.74 10.28 8.52
CA GLU A 236 -3.18 10.13 8.72
C GLU A 236 -3.91 10.01 7.38
N TYR A 237 -5.16 9.55 7.43
CA TYR A 237 -5.99 9.18 6.28
C TYR A 237 -7.37 9.83 6.37
N GLY A 238 -7.94 10.26 5.24
CA GLY A 238 -9.32 10.80 5.15
C GLY A 238 -9.43 12.24 4.69
#